data_AF-A0A6B8QPL2-F1
#
_entry.id   AF-A0A6B8QPL2-F1
#
_cell.length_a   1.000
_cell.length_b   1.000
_cell.length_c   1.000
_cell.angle_alpha   90.00
_cell.angle_beta   90.00
_cell.angle_gamma   90.00
#
_symmetry.space_group_name_H-M   'P 1'
#
loop_
_entity.id
_entity.type
_entity.pdbx_description
1 polymer ?
#
loop_
_entity_poly.entity_id
_entity_poly.type
_entity_poly.pdbx_seq_one_letter_code
_entity_poly.pdbx_strand_id
1 'polypeptide(L)'
;MAQQKGSSMQFDDWKRVANPWRVIEAAKSDERARDAAVSRIIDTMLELQLDYRHENPGYQPFSVTALAGEVPGGGGRSDQAMLTALRYHPQSEWHKTCGWLLDQLPKRQAAAMLMQAARIRPEKMGHSIWMVTARQMVERQEVLLRALGLNEGVRPFESVEALQVASKRARKRLWQVLAVGEVGQA
;
A
#
# COMPACT_ATOMS: atom_id res chain seq x y z
N MET A 1 36.98 -19.07 -26.15
CA MET A 1 36.01 -19.15 -25.04
C MET A 1 35.44 -17.75 -24.82
N ALA A 2 34.26 -17.47 -25.35
CA ALA A 2 33.61 -16.17 -25.17
C ALA A 2 32.93 -16.17 -23.79
N GLN A 3 33.37 -15.29 -22.90
CA GLN A 3 32.64 -14.97 -21.67
C GLN A 3 31.24 -14.48 -22.07
N GLN A 4 30.20 -15.27 -21.77
CA GLN A 4 28.85 -14.76 -21.71
C GLN A 4 28.82 -13.69 -20.62
N LYS A 5 28.81 -12.42 -21.03
CA LYS A 5 28.39 -11.31 -20.15
C LYS A 5 26.97 -11.66 -19.71
N GLY A 6 26.83 -12.16 -18.49
CA GLY A 6 25.52 -12.39 -17.88
C GLY A 6 24.74 -11.08 -17.97
N SER A 7 23.68 -11.07 -18.77
CA SER A 7 22.81 -9.90 -18.90
C SER A 7 22.14 -9.70 -17.55
N SER A 8 22.63 -8.73 -16.77
CA SER A 8 21.98 -8.35 -15.50
C SER A 8 20.54 -7.96 -15.81
N MET A 9 19.61 -8.49 -15.02
CA MET A 9 18.19 -8.19 -15.13
C MET A 9 17.96 -6.68 -15.00
N GLN A 10 17.09 -6.14 -15.84
CA GLN A 10 16.67 -4.74 -15.76
C GLN A 10 15.54 -4.59 -14.74
N PHE A 11 15.20 -3.35 -14.38
CA PHE A 11 14.10 -3.05 -13.46
C PHE A 11 12.78 -3.73 -13.88
N ASP A 12 12.41 -3.65 -15.16
CA ASP A 12 11.18 -4.25 -15.67
C ASP A 12 11.18 -5.78 -15.60
N ASP A 13 12.35 -6.41 -15.76
CA ASP A 13 12.52 -7.85 -15.61
C ASP A 13 12.28 -8.27 -14.16
N TRP A 14 12.84 -7.51 -13.21
CA TRP A 14 12.64 -7.72 -11.77
C TRP A 14 11.18 -7.53 -11.35
N LYS A 15 10.45 -6.57 -11.94
CA LYS A 15 9.00 -6.39 -11.69
C LYS A 15 8.18 -7.60 -12.14
N ARG A 16 8.60 -8.31 -13.19
CA ARG A 16 7.89 -9.48 -13.75
C ARG A 16 8.17 -10.80 -13.05
N VAL A 17 9.15 -10.86 -12.14
CA VAL A 17 9.43 -12.07 -11.37
C VAL A 17 8.20 -12.44 -10.55
N ALA A 18 7.62 -13.63 -10.75
CA ALA A 18 6.38 -14.00 -10.08
C ALA A 18 6.51 -13.97 -8.54
N ASN A 19 7.56 -14.62 -8.02
CA ASN A 19 7.79 -14.71 -6.57
C ASN A 19 8.42 -13.41 -6.01
N PRO A 20 7.70 -12.64 -5.16
CA PRO A 20 8.23 -11.40 -4.57
C PRO A 20 9.45 -11.63 -3.68
N TRP A 21 9.55 -12.77 -3.00
CA TRP A 21 10.66 -13.10 -2.11
C TRP A 21 12.00 -13.21 -2.86
N ARG A 22 11.97 -13.69 -4.11
CA ARG A 22 13.18 -13.71 -4.95
C ARG A 22 13.69 -12.31 -5.25
N VAL A 23 12.79 -11.33 -5.36
CA VAL A 23 13.15 -9.92 -5.59
C VAL A 23 13.72 -9.31 -4.31
N ILE A 24 13.16 -9.63 -3.14
CA ILE A 24 13.70 -9.20 -1.84
C ILE A 24 15.10 -9.76 -1.59
N GLU A 25 15.32 -11.05 -1.86
CA GLU A 25 16.65 -11.64 -1.70
C GLU A 25 17.67 -10.99 -2.64
N ALA A 26 17.30 -10.78 -3.90
CA ALA A 26 18.16 -10.09 -4.86
C ALA A 26 18.42 -8.62 -4.49
N ALA A 27 17.46 -7.95 -3.84
CA ALA A 27 17.58 -6.56 -3.42
C ALA A 27 18.73 -6.31 -2.42
N LYS A 28 19.24 -7.34 -1.75
CA LYS A 28 20.42 -7.23 -0.88
C LYS A 28 21.66 -6.84 -1.67
N SER A 29 21.81 -7.35 -2.89
CA SER A 29 23.01 -7.18 -3.72
C SER A 29 22.79 -6.44 -5.05
N ASP A 30 21.55 -6.33 -5.54
CA ASP A 30 21.21 -5.67 -6.81
C ASP A 30 20.30 -4.46 -6.57
N GLU A 31 20.78 -3.26 -6.91
CA GLU A 31 20.04 -2.01 -6.78
C GLU A 31 18.75 -1.97 -7.63
N ARG A 32 18.75 -2.61 -8.80
CA ARG A 32 17.57 -2.67 -9.67
C ARG A 32 16.50 -3.59 -9.11
N ALA A 33 16.92 -4.71 -8.51
CA ALA A 33 16.03 -5.59 -7.76
C ALA A 33 15.42 -4.84 -6.56
N ARG A 34 16.21 -4.00 -5.91
CA ARG A 34 15.76 -3.18 -4.78
C ARG A 34 14.76 -2.10 -5.19
N ASP A 35 14.98 -1.42 -6.31
CA ASP A 35 14.00 -0.49 -6.88
C ASP A 35 12.69 -1.21 -7.23
N ALA A 36 12.78 -2.39 -7.84
CA ALA A 36 11.62 -3.22 -8.15
C ALA A 36 10.89 -3.69 -6.88
N ALA A 37 11.63 -4.09 -5.84
CA ALA A 37 11.07 -4.47 -4.54
C ALA A 37 10.30 -3.31 -3.90
N VAL A 38 10.87 -2.10 -3.87
CA VAL A 38 10.18 -0.89 -3.39
C VAL A 38 8.88 -0.65 -4.16
N SER A 39 8.92 -0.74 -5.50
CA SER A 39 7.70 -0.60 -6.31
C SER A 39 6.65 -1.65 -5.96
N ARG A 40 7.05 -2.91 -5.79
CA ARG A 40 6.11 -4.01 -5.49
C ARG A 40 5.49 -3.88 -4.12
N ILE A 41 6.26 -3.46 -3.11
CA ILE A 41 5.74 -3.21 -1.76
C ILE A 41 4.70 -2.08 -1.81
N ILE A 42 4.99 -1.00 -2.53
CA ILE A 42 4.03 0.11 -2.72
C ILE A 42 2.77 -0.37 -3.44
N ASP A 43 2.91 -1.11 -4.55
CA ASP A 43 1.80 -1.63 -5.34
C ASP A 43 0.91 -2.55 -4.47
N THR A 44 1.51 -3.47 -3.71
CA THR A 44 0.80 -4.36 -2.78
C THR A 44 0.10 -3.58 -1.66
N MET A 45 0.72 -2.56 -1.08
CA MET A 45 0.05 -1.77 -0.04
C MET A 45 -1.10 -0.93 -0.56
N LEU A 46 -0.96 -0.39 -1.78
CA LEU A 46 -2.06 0.32 -2.44
C LEU A 46 -3.21 -0.63 -2.77
N GLU A 47 -2.92 -1.84 -3.25
CA GLU A 47 -3.93 -2.89 -3.42
C GLU A 47 -4.65 -3.14 -2.09
N LEU A 48 -3.91 -3.37 -0.99
CA LEU A 48 -4.52 -3.64 0.33
C LEU A 48 -5.37 -2.48 0.86
N GLN A 49 -4.97 -1.23 0.62
CA GLN A 49 -5.65 -0.04 1.14
C GLN A 49 -6.81 0.41 0.26
N LEU A 50 -6.69 0.29 -1.07
CA LEU A 50 -7.65 0.76 -2.06
C LEU A 50 -8.67 -0.29 -2.49
N ASP A 51 -8.43 -1.58 -2.25
CA ASP A 51 -9.39 -2.68 -2.52
C ASP A 51 -10.58 -2.66 -1.55
N TYR A 52 -11.02 -1.46 -1.16
CA TYR A 52 -12.22 -1.19 -0.39
C TYR A 52 -12.40 -2.04 0.88
N ARG A 53 -11.33 -2.55 1.50
CA ARG A 53 -11.42 -3.22 2.81
C ARG A 53 -12.05 -2.33 3.88
N HIS A 54 -12.03 -1.01 3.66
CA HIS A 54 -12.68 -0.02 4.48
C HIS A 54 -14.12 0.34 4.02
N GLU A 55 -14.53 0.00 2.79
CA GLU A 55 -15.88 0.27 2.25
C GLU A 55 -16.75 -0.99 2.09
N ASN A 56 -16.19 -2.19 2.27
CA ASN A 56 -16.88 -3.49 2.21
C ASN A 56 -17.79 -3.74 0.95
N PRO A 57 -17.37 -3.44 -0.29
CA PRO A 57 -18.22 -3.57 -1.48
C PRO A 57 -18.23 -5.03 -1.95
N GLY A 58 -19.43 -5.60 -2.06
CA GLY A 58 -19.64 -7.01 -2.44
C GLY A 58 -19.89 -7.95 -1.26
N TYR A 59 -19.71 -7.48 -0.02
CA TYR A 59 -20.26 -8.12 1.17
C TYR A 59 -21.63 -7.51 1.51
N GLN A 60 -22.47 -8.23 2.26
CA GLN A 60 -23.85 -7.85 2.55
C GLN A 60 -23.92 -6.38 3.04
N PRO A 61 -24.77 -5.52 2.45
CA PRO A 61 -24.96 -4.16 2.94
C PRO A 61 -25.54 -4.24 4.35
N PHE A 62 -24.75 -3.91 5.37
CA PHE A 62 -25.27 -3.73 6.72
C PHE A 62 -25.80 -2.31 6.81
N SER A 63 -27.11 -2.16 6.93
CA SER A 63 -27.68 -0.86 7.25
C SER A 63 -27.45 -0.57 8.74
N VAL A 64 -27.26 0.70 9.10
CA VAL A 64 -27.30 1.13 10.51
C VAL A 64 -28.67 0.81 11.14
N THR A 65 -29.71 0.60 10.31
CA THR A 65 -31.01 0.07 10.73
C THR A 65 -31.03 -1.43 11.07
N ALA A 66 -29.97 -2.19 10.81
CA ALA A 66 -29.84 -3.56 11.33
C ALA A 66 -29.74 -3.55 12.88
N LEU A 67 -29.14 -2.50 13.46
CA LEU A 67 -29.18 -2.23 14.91
C LEU A 67 -30.56 -1.77 15.40
N ALA A 68 -31.39 -1.22 14.50
CA ALA A 68 -32.74 -0.74 14.83
C ALA A 68 -33.81 -1.86 14.76
N GLY A 69 -33.41 -3.08 14.40
CA GLY A 69 -34.29 -4.23 14.20
C GLY A 69 -33.84 -5.49 14.95
N GLU A 70 -33.05 -5.37 16.02
CA GLU A 70 -32.73 -6.51 16.88
C GLU A 70 -33.96 -6.92 17.70
N VAL A 71 -34.84 -7.68 17.04
CA VAL A 71 -35.88 -8.45 17.69
C VAL A 71 -35.18 -9.48 18.59
N PRO A 72 -35.61 -9.67 19.85
CA PRO A 72 -35.08 -10.72 20.71
C PRO A 72 -35.22 -12.09 20.01
N GLY A 73 -34.08 -12.69 19.65
CA GLY A 73 -34.01 -14.00 18.97
C GLY A 73 -33.56 -13.98 17.51
N GLY A 74 -33.29 -12.81 16.89
CA GLY A 74 -32.85 -12.73 15.50
C GLY A 74 -31.54 -11.95 15.32
N GLY A 75 -30.44 -12.65 14.99
CA GLY A 75 -29.48 -12.08 14.02
C GLY A 75 -28.05 -11.71 14.41
N GLY A 76 -27.46 -12.14 15.54
CA GLY A 76 -26.03 -11.86 15.86
C GLY A 76 -24.97 -12.63 15.03
N ARG A 77 -25.38 -13.34 13.97
CA ARG A 77 -24.47 -14.20 13.16
C ARG A 77 -23.73 -13.43 12.07
N SER A 78 -24.27 -12.31 11.60
CA SER A 78 -23.65 -11.48 10.56
C SER A 78 -22.38 -10.79 11.03
N ASP A 79 -22.37 -10.27 12.27
CA ASP A 79 -21.21 -9.60 12.86
C ASP A 79 -20.05 -10.58 13.09
N GLN A 80 -20.37 -11.79 13.56
CA GLN A 80 -19.38 -12.84 13.76
C GLN A 80 -18.81 -13.33 12.41
N ALA A 81 -19.64 -13.43 11.37
CA ALA A 81 -19.17 -13.80 10.03
C ALA A 81 -18.29 -12.71 9.39
N MET A 82 -18.61 -11.43 9.58
CA MET A 82 -17.78 -10.30 9.14
C MET A 82 -16.46 -10.23 9.89
N LEU A 83 -16.50 -10.29 11.22
CA LEU A 83 -15.28 -10.33 12.05
C LEU A 83 -14.43 -11.54 11.70
N THR A 84 -15.05 -12.68 11.39
CA THR A 84 -14.35 -13.89 10.93
C THR A 84 -13.77 -13.70 9.52
N ALA A 85 -14.51 -13.15 8.56
CA ALA A 85 -13.98 -12.88 7.21
C ALA A 85 -12.81 -11.88 7.24
N LEU A 86 -12.91 -10.82 8.06
CA LEU A 86 -11.82 -9.85 8.27
C LEU A 86 -10.63 -10.46 9.03
N ARG A 87 -10.89 -11.34 10.01
CA ARG A 87 -9.86 -12.00 10.84
C ARG A 87 -9.17 -13.17 10.14
N TYR A 88 -9.86 -13.87 9.23
CA TYR A 88 -9.40 -15.12 8.60
C TYR A 88 -9.25 -15.03 7.07
N HIS A 89 -9.44 -13.86 6.44
CA HIS A 89 -8.98 -13.69 5.05
C HIS A 89 -7.46 -13.93 5.04
N PRO A 90 -6.94 -14.89 4.24
CA PRO A 90 -5.53 -15.23 4.27
C PRO A 90 -4.72 -14.05 3.75
N GLN A 91 -4.24 -13.20 4.66
CA GLN A 91 -3.12 -12.32 4.36
C GLN A 91 -1.93 -13.24 4.15
N SER A 92 -1.52 -13.39 2.89
CA SER A 92 -0.27 -14.10 2.60
C SER A 92 0.87 -13.46 3.40
N GLU A 93 1.90 -14.24 3.72
CA GLU A 93 3.07 -13.74 4.43
C GLU A 93 3.71 -12.52 3.76
N TRP A 94 3.55 -12.41 2.43
CA TRP A 94 3.95 -11.23 1.68
C TRP A 94 3.20 -9.95 2.13
N HIS A 95 1.88 -10.02 2.31
CA HIS A 95 1.10 -8.86 2.75
C HIS A 95 1.48 -8.41 4.15
N LYS A 96 1.65 -9.35 5.10
CA LYS A 96 2.09 -9.04 6.46
C LYS A 96 3.47 -8.39 6.45
N THR A 97 4.37 -8.91 5.63
CA THR A 97 5.72 -8.38 5.47
C THR A 97 5.72 -6.98 4.88
N CYS A 98 4.89 -6.70 3.87
CA CYS A 98 4.72 -5.34 3.36
C CYS A 98 4.22 -4.39 4.45
N GLY A 99 3.22 -4.79 5.24
CA GLY A 99 2.74 -4.02 6.39
C GLY A 99 3.86 -3.71 7.39
N TRP A 100 4.58 -4.74 7.83
CA TRP A 100 5.72 -4.59 8.74
C TRP A 100 6.80 -3.66 8.19
N LEU A 101 7.12 -3.76 6.89
CA LEU A 101 8.09 -2.88 6.23
C LEU A 101 7.63 -1.42 6.21
N LEU A 102 6.32 -1.16 6.06
CA LEU A 102 5.77 0.19 6.15
C LEU A 102 5.79 0.72 7.58
N ASP A 103 5.60 -0.12 8.58
CA ASP A 103 5.66 0.27 10.00
C ASP A 103 7.06 0.73 10.42
N GLN A 104 8.11 0.36 9.68
CA GLN A 104 9.47 0.88 9.86
C GLN A 104 9.65 2.34 9.39
N LEU A 105 8.65 2.90 8.70
CA LEU A 105 8.66 4.26 8.19
C LEU A 105 7.88 5.19 9.12
N PRO A 106 8.32 6.46 9.29
CA PRO A 106 7.50 7.45 9.97
C PRO A 106 6.13 7.58 9.26
N LYS A 107 5.02 7.55 10.02
CA LYS A 107 3.64 7.57 9.47
C LYS A 107 3.44 8.63 8.39
N ARG A 108 3.91 9.86 8.61
CA ARG A 108 3.84 10.96 7.64
C ARG A 108 4.59 10.69 6.34
N GLN A 109 5.73 10.00 6.40
CA GLN A 109 6.50 9.64 5.20
C GLN A 109 5.84 8.50 4.43
N ALA A 110 5.35 7.47 5.13
CA ALA A 110 4.58 6.37 4.53
C ALA A 110 3.33 6.90 3.83
N ALA A 111 2.57 7.76 4.51
CA ALA A 111 1.39 8.41 3.96
C ALA A 111 1.71 9.25 2.71
N ALA A 112 2.78 10.05 2.75
CA ALA A 112 3.22 10.83 1.59
C ALA A 112 3.58 9.95 0.38
N MET A 113 4.25 8.82 0.64
CA MET A 113 4.68 7.87 -0.38
C MET A 113 3.49 7.19 -1.06
N LEU A 114 2.56 6.67 -0.27
CA LEU A 114 1.37 5.99 -0.77
C LEU A 114 0.45 6.96 -1.51
N MET A 115 0.19 8.15 -0.93
CA MET A 115 -0.65 9.16 -1.58
C MET A 115 -0.08 9.56 -2.95
N GLN A 116 1.24 9.72 -3.07
CA GLN A 116 1.87 10.01 -4.37
C GLN A 116 1.86 8.85 -5.34
N ALA A 117 1.99 7.62 -4.85
CA ALA A 117 1.94 6.43 -5.68
C ALA A 117 0.52 6.17 -6.22
N ALA A 118 -0.50 6.45 -5.43
CA ALA A 118 -1.90 6.33 -5.83
C ALA A 118 -2.34 7.39 -6.86
N ARG A 119 -1.61 8.51 -6.97
CA ARG A 119 -1.99 9.64 -7.85
C ARG A 119 -2.07 9.24 -9.32
N ILE A 120 -3.24 9.45 -9.91
CA ILE A 120 -3.50 9.34 -11.34
C ILE A 120 -3.43 10.74 -11.96
N ARG A 121 -2.67 10.91 -13.05
CA ARG A 121 -2.65 12.19 -13.76
C ARG A 121 -4.00 12.42 -14.47
N PRO A 122 -4.58 13.63 -14.44
CA PRO A 122 -5.92 13.93 -14.99
C PRO A 122 -6.15 13.65 -16.47
N GLU A 123 -5.12 13.26 -17.22
CA GLU A 123 -5.18 12.98 -18.67
C GLU A 123 -5.68 11.56 -19.00
N LYS A 124 -5.95 10.72 -17.98
CA LYS A 124 -6.44 9.35 -18.17
C LYS A 124 -7.96 9.31 -17.99
N MET A 125 -8.72 8.71 -18.92
CA MET A 125 -10.19 8.63 -18.85
C MET A 125 -10.68 7.91 -17.58
N GLY A 126 -11.75 8.45 -16.95
CA GLY A 126 -12.45 7.87 -15.79
C GLY A 126 -12.79 8.92 -14.71
N HIS A 127 -13.54 8.51 -13.68
CA HIS A 127 -13.79 9.31 -12.48
C HIS A 127 -13.17 8.59 -11.28
N SER A 128 -12.07 9.13 -10.75
CA SER A 128 -11.40 8.60 -9.54
C SER A 128 -11.02 9.75 -8.62
N ILE A 129 -11.17 9.57 -7.31
CA ILE A 129 -10.70 10.55 -6.31
C ILE A 129 -9.19 10.79 -6.41
N TRP A 130 -8.45 9.81 -6.94
CA TRP A 130 -7.00 9.84 -7.15
C TRP A 130 -6.59 10.58 -8.42
N MET A 131 -7.55 10.99 -9.25
CA MET A 131 -7.33 11.80 -10.44
C MET A 131 -7.16 13.27 -10.03
N VAL A 132 -5.96 13.61 -9.58
CA VAL A 132 -5.65 14.92 -9.02
C VAL A 132 -4.28 15.42 -9.49
N THR A 133 -4.18 16.74 -9.68
CA THR A 133 -2.88 17.41 -9.82
C THR A 133 -2.09 17.34 -8.51
N ALA A 134 -0.78 17.61 -8.56
CA ALA A 134 0.04 17.67 -7.36
C ALA A 134 -0.49 18.67 -6.32
N ARG A 135 -1.02 19.81 -6.79
CA ARG A 135 -1.64 20.83 -5.95
C ARG A 135 -2.92 20.32 -5.30
N GLN A 136 -3.82 19.74 -6.09
CA GLN A 136 -5.08 19.16 -5.60
C GLN A 136 -4.86 18.02 -4.60
N MET A 137 -3.75 17.27 -4.69
CA MET A 137 -3.41 16.29 -3.65
C MET A 137 -3.24 16.93 -2.27
N VAL A 138 -2.60 18.10 -2.19
CA VAL A 138 -2.36 18.80 -0.93
C VAL A 138 -3.65 19.46 -0.45
N GLU A 139 -4.41 20.07 -1.36
CA GLU A 139 -5.71 20.69 -1.05
C GLU A 139 -6.73 19.66 -0.55
N ARG A 140 -6.71 18.43 -1.09
CA ARG A 140 -7.64 17.34 -0.75
C ARG A 140 -7.02 16.25 0.12
N GLN A 141 -5.88 16.53 0.75
CA GLN A 141 -5.07 15.51 1.43
C GLN A 141 -5.85 14.75 2.49
N GLU A 142 -6.77 15.38 3.22
CA GLU A 142 -7.56 14.71 4.25
C GLU A 142 -8.44 13.60 3.66
N VAL A 143 -9.15 13.88 2.57
CA VAL A 143 -10.01 12.92 1.87
C VAL A 143 -9.17 11.77 1.31
N LEU A 144 -8.03 12.07 0.70
CA LEU A 144 -7.12 11.07 0.13
C LEU A 144 -6.48 10.19 1.21
N LEU A 145 -6.06 10.78 2.33
CA LEU A 145 -5.51 10.03 3.46
C LEU A 145 -6.56 9.14 4.11
N ARG A 146 -7.81 9.60 4.23
CA ARG A 146 -8.91 8.79 4.74
C ARG A 146 -9.21 7.59 3.84
N ALA A 147 -9.19 7.79 2.52
CA ALA A 147 -9.35 6.71 1.54
C ALA A 147 -8.20 5.67 1.56
N LEU A 148 -7.03 6.01 2.13
CA LEU A 148 -5.94 5.06 2.39
C LEU A 148 -5.99 4.45 3.80
N GLY A 149 -6.93 4.86 4.66
CA GLY A 149 -6.95 4.48 6.07
C GLY A 149 -5.79 5.08 6.89
N LEU A 150 -5.26 6.24 6.48
CA LEU A 150 -4.05 6.89 7.05
C LEU A 150 -4.31 8.32 7.57
N ASN A 151 -5.56 8.73 7.81
CA ASN A 151 -5.87 10.08 8.27
C ASN A 151 -5.45 10.33 9.74
N GLU A 152 -5.42 9.30 10.59
CA GLU A 152 -5.13 9.45 12.01
C GLU A 152 -3.63 9.64 12.29
N GLY A 153 -3.29 10.73 12.99
CA GLY A 153 -1.92 11.01 13.45
C GLY A 153 -0.94 11.46 12.36
N VAL A 154 -1.41 11.74 11.14
CA VAL A 154 -0.58 12.31 10.06
C VAL A 154 -0.69 13.83 10.05
N ARG A 155 0.40 14.52 10.42
CA ARG A 155 0.47 15.99 10.30
C ARG A 155 0.32 16.41 8.83
N PRO A 156 -0.53 17.42 8.53
CA PRO A 156 -0.72 17.91 7.16
C PRO A 156 0.58 18.28 6.44
N PHE A 157 0.52 18.19 5.12
CA PHE A 157 1.53 18.70 4.21
C PHE A 157 1.19 20.15 3.85
N GLU A 158 2.12 21.06 4.15
CA GLU A 158 1.95 22.51 3.94
C GLU A 158 2.14 22.90 2.47
N SER A 159 2.81 22.05 1.68
CA SER A 159 3.09 22.31 0.27
C SER A 159 3.27 21.01 -0.52
N VAL A 160 3.22 21.13 -1.85
CA VAL A 160 3.53 20.03 -2.78
C VAL A 160 4.96 19.54 -2.56
N GLU A 161 5.89 20.46 -2.31
CA GLU A 161 7.29 20.13 -2.04
C GLU A 161 7.44 19.33 -0.75
N ALA A 162 6.79 19.75 0.34
CA ALA A 162 6.82 19.03 1.61
C ALA A 162 6.32 17.59 1.47
N LEU A 163 5.25 17.40 0.68
CA LEU A 163 4.72 16.09 0.34
C LEU A 163 5.73 15.26 -0.48
N GLN A 164 6.30 15.83 -1.54
CA GLN A 164 7.30 15.18 -2.39
C GLN A 164 8.57 14.76 -1.63
N VAL A 165 9.09 15.64 -0.78
CA VAL A 165 10.26 15.37 0.06
C VAL A 165 9.98 14.24 1.05
N ALA A 166 8.82 14.25 1.71
CA ALA A 166 8.44 13.18 2.64
C ALA A 166 8.33 11.81 1.94
N SER A 167 7.74 11.76 0.75
CA SER A 167 7.65 10.52 -0.07
C SER A 167 9.03 10.02 -0.52
N LYS A 168 9.88 10.92 -1.03
CA LYS A 168 11.26 10.57 -1.43
C LYS A 168 12.05 9.99 -0.26
N ARG A 169 11.91 10.57 0.95
CA ARG A 169 12.53 10.06 2.18
C ARG A 169 12.01 8.68 2.55
N ALA A 170 10.70 8.45 2.47
CA ALA A 170 10.11 7.13 2.72
C ALA A 170 10.65 6.07 1.76
N ARG A 171 10.64 6.35 0.44
CA ARG A 171 11.18 5.44 -0.57
C ARG A 171 12.65 5.13 -0.32
N LYS A 172 13.47 6.14 -0.02
CA LYS A 172 14.89 5.96 0.30
C LYS A 172 15.09 5.10 1.55
N ARG A 173 14.30 5.31 2.59
CA ARG A 173 14.40 4.54 3.83
C ARG A 173 13.98 3.08 3.61
N LEU A 174 12.89 2.84 2.89
CA LEU A 174 12.47 1.48 2.53
C LEU A 174 13.54 0.77 1.68
N TRP A 175 14.11 1.49 0.71
CA TRP A 175 15.23 1.00 -0.09
C TRP A 175 16.43 0.62 0.79
N GLN A 176 16.79 1.45 1.78
CA GLN A 176 17.88 1.16 2.71
C GLN A 176 17.59 -0.07 3.59
N VAL A 177 16.36 -0.23 4.10
CA VAL A 177 15.94 -1.42 4.86
C VAL A 177 16.13 -2.68 4.03
N LEU A 178 15.73 -2.65 2.75
CA LEU A 178 15.89 -3.77 1.83
C LEU A 178 17.35 -4.09 1.51
N ALA A 179 18.25 -3.10 1.58
CA ALA A 179 19.67 -3.31 1.37
C ALA A 179 20.33 -4.10 2.51
N VAL A 180 19.87 -3.91 3.76
CA VAL A 180 20.41 -4.59 4.94
C VAL A 180 19.91 -6.04 5.04
N GLY A 181 18.74 -6.32 4.46
CA GLY A 181 18.20 -7.69 4.40
C GLY A 181 17.45 -8.14 5.65
N GLU A 182 17.17 -7.23 6.59
CA GLU A 182 16.28 -7.44 7.73
C GLU A 182 14.82 -7.39 7.27
N VAL A 183 14.39 -8.37 6.46
CA VAL A 183 12.97 -8.57 6.16
C VAL A 183 12.55 -9.76 7.01
N GLY A 184 12.02 -9.49 8.20
CA GLY A 184 11.51 -10.53 9.08
C GLY A 184 10.41 -11.32 8.37
N GLN A 185 10.54 -12.64 8.31
CA GLN A 185 9.38 -13.50 8.08
C GLN A 185 8.49 -13.35 9.32
N ALA A 186 7.37 -12.64 9.15
CA ALA A 186 6.38 -12.44 10.21
C ALA A 186 5.57 -13.70 10.49
#